data_AF-A0A084VBL3-F1
#
_entry.id   AF-A0A084VBL3-F1
#
_cell.length_a   1.000
_cell.length_b   1.000
_cell.length_c   1.000
_cell.angle_alpha   90.00
_cell.angle_beta   90.00
_cell.angle_gamma   90.00
#
_symmetry.space_group_name_H-M   'P 1'
#
loop_
_entity.id
_entity.type
_entity.pdbx_description
1 polymer ?
#
loop_
_entity_poly.entity_id
_entity_poly.type
_entity_poly.pdbx_seq_one_letter_code
_entity_poly.pdbx_strand_id
1 'polypeptide(L)'
;MSSNIQHRVLSIQSHVVHGHVGNKSAVFPMQVLGFEVDPINSVQFSNHTGYKQGFKGQVLNEKELAEVYSGLVDNDLHKLYTHLLTGYVGNPTFLREIANILKSLRAVNKKLVYGK
;
A
#
# COMPACT_ATOMS: atom_id res chain seq x y z
N MET A 1 -7.25 7.43 30.39
CA MET A 1 -6.43 7.85 29.25
C MET A 1 -6.98 7.16 28.02
N SER A 2 -7.67 7.88 27.13
CA SER A 2 -8.06 7.33 25.84
C SER A 2 -6.77 6.93 25.13
N SER A 3 -6.62 5.65 24.80
CA SER A 3 -5.62 5.26 23.82
C SER A 3 -6.01 5.99 22.53
N ASN A 4 -5.21 7.00 22.15
CA ASN A 4 -5.34 7.61 20.84
C ASN A 4 -5.08 6.47 19.85
N ILE A 5 -6.13 5.91 19.26
CA ILE A 5 -5.98 4.91 18.21
C ILE A 5 -5.41 5.67 17.02
N GLN A 6 -4.09 5.67 16.90
CA GLN A 6 -3.40 6.28 15.78
C GLN A 6 -3.79 5.49 14.52
N HIS A 7 -4.54 6.13 13.63
CA HIS A 7 -4.99 5.50 12.41
C HIS A 7 -3.79 5.22 11.50
N ARG A 8 -3.38 3.95 11.44
CA ARG A 8 -2.31 3.48 10.56
C ARG A 8 -2.86 2.79 9.31
N VAL A 9 -2.40 3.25 8.16
CA VAL A 9 -2.80 2.81 6.81
C VAL A 9 -1.64 2.05 6.17
N LEU A 10 -1.87 0.79 5.78
CA LEU A 10 -1.02 0.13 4.81
C LEU A 10 -1.52 0.51 3.41
N SER A 11 -0.69 1.20 2.61
CA SER A 11 -1.09 1.72 1.29
C SER A 11 -0.37 0.99 0.16
N ILE A 12 -1.07 0.10 -0.54
CA ILE A 12 -0.52 -0.70 -1.66
C ILE A 12 -0.99 -0.09 -2.99
N GLN A 13 -0.17 0.80 -3.57
CA GLN A 13 -0.51 1.55 -4.79
C GLN A 13 0.71 1.75 -5.69
N SER A 14 0.50 2.32 -6.88
CA SER A 14 1.60 2.73 -7.75
C SER A 14 2.38 3.93 -7.20
N HIS A 15 3.61 4.12 -7.68
CA HIS A 15 4.42 5.31 -7.38
C HIS A 15 5.16 5.80 -8.63
N VAL A 16 5.28 7.14 -8.76
CA VAL A 16 6.06 7.80 -9.81
C VAL A 16 7.00 8.84 -9.22
N VAL A 17 8.18 9.01 -9.82
CA VAL A 17 9.14 10.06 -9.43
C VAL A 17 8.66 11.44 -9.90
N HIS A 18 8.22 11.59 -11.15
CA HIS A 18 7.69 12.82 -11.71
C HIS A 18 6.16 12.75 -11.90
N GLY A 19 5.44 13.80 -11.47
CA GLY A 19 3.98 13.83 -11.40
C GLY A 19 3.42 13.40 -10.04
N HIS A 20 2.09 13.33 -9.95
CA HIS A 20 1.35 12.97 -8.73
C HIS A 20 0.27 11.93 -9.07
N VAL A 21 0.57 10.66 -8.81
CA VAL A 21 -0.40 9.54 -8.85
C VAL A 21 -0.10 8.55 -7.73
N GLY A 22 -1.06 7.67 -7.42
CA GLY A 22 -0.91 6.58 -6.46
C GLY A 22 -0.40 7.05 -5.09
N ASN A 23 0.58 6.35 -4.52
CA ASN A 23 1.16 6.68 -3.21
C ASN A 23 1.73 8.09 -3.15
N LYS A 24 2.25 8.64 -4.26
CA LYS A 24 2.75 10.02 -4.27
C LYS A 24 1.63 11.06 -4.13
N SER A 25 0.39 10.72 -4.48
CA SER A 25 -0.79 11.57 -4.25
C SER A 25 -1.53 11.25 -2.96
N ALA A 26 -1.38 10.03 -2.43
CA ALA A 26 -2.17 9.57 -1.29
C ALA A 26 -1.47 9.80 0.06
N VAL A 27 -0.15 9.54 0.13
CA VAL A 27 0.60 9.49 1.40
C VAL A 27 0.62 10.84 2.10
N PHE A 28 1.07 11.90 1.41
CA PHE A 28 1.23 13.22 2.04
C PHE A 28 -0.10 13.81 2.53
N PRO A 29 -1.21 13.81 1.75
CA PRO A 29 -2.49 14.29 2.26
C PRO A 29 -3.00 13.52 3.48
N MET A 30 -2.85 12.19 3.50
CA MET A 30 -3.26 11.38 4.65
C MET A 30 -2.42 11.69 5.90
N GLN A 31 -1.10 11.89 5.74
CA GLN A 31 -0.22 12.29 6.84
C GLN A 31 -0.58 13.67 7.39
N VAL A 32 -0.91 14.63 6.52
CA VAL A 32 -1.42 15.96 6.93
C VAL A 32 -2.71 15.84 7.74
N LEU A 33 -3.55 14.86 7.43
CA LEU A 33 -4.80 14.57 8.16
C LEU A 33 -4.59 13.72 9.43
N GLY A 34 -3.35 13.45 9.82
CA GLY A 34 -3.02 12.74 11.07
C GLY A 34 -3.04 11.21 10.97
N PHE A 35 -3.06 10.65 9.77
CA PHE A 35 -2.87 9.21 9.58
C PHE A 35 -1.37 8.88 9.51
N GLU A 36 -1.00 7.77 10.13
CA GLU A 36 0.27 7.11 9.85
C GLU A 36 0.12 6.29 8.57
N VAL A 37 1.06 6.38 7.65
CA VAL A 37 0.94 5.70 6.35
C VAL A 37 2.23 4.98 6.01
N ASP A 38 2.13 3.67 5.84
CA ASP A 38 3.22 2.81 5.37
C ASP A 38 2.92 2.41 3.91
N PRO A 39 3.63 2.98 2.92
CA PRO A 39 3.40 2.67 1.51
C PRO A 39 4.18 1.43 1.05
N ILE A 40 3.50 0.51 0.37
CA ILE A 40 4.12 -0.49 -0.51
C ILE A 40 3.86 -0.07 -1.95
N ASN A 41 4.92 0.17 -2.72
CA ASN A 41 4.82 0.63 -4.10
C ASN A 41 4.72 -0.56 -5.04
N SER A 42 3.55 -0.76 -5.68
CA SER A 42 3.36 -1.83 -6.68
C SER A 42 4.19 -1.62 -7.94
N VAL A 43 4.53 -0.36 -8.23
CA VAL A 43 5.49 0.04 -9.25
C VAL A 43 6.27 1.25 -8.77
N GLN A 44 7.50 1.37 -9.24
CA GLN A 44 8.32 2.57 -9.06
C GLN A 44 8.79 3.06 -10.43
N PHE A 45 8.02 3.98 -11.00
CA PHE A 45 8.27 4.51 -12.35
C PHE A 45 8.83 5.93 -12.35
N SER A 46 9.48 6.31 -13.44
CA SER A 46 9.97 7.67 -13.66
C SER A 46 8.83 8.69 -13.73
N ASN A 47 7.72 8.33 -14.36
CA ASN A 47 6.55 9.17 -14.64
C ASN A 47 5.33 8.28 -14.94
N HIS A 48 4.14 8.88 -15.02
CA HIS A 48 2.94 8.12 -15.41
C HIS A 48 2.99 7.72 -16.90
N THR A 49 2.17 6.73 -17.27
CA THR A 49 2.14 6.08 -18.59
C THR A 49 1.63 6.96 -19.75
N GLY A 50 1.20 8.18 -19.45
CA GLY A 50 0.64 9.13 -20.44
C GLY A 50 1.68 9.96 -21.18
N TYR A 51 2.97 9.85 -20.83
CA TYR A 51 4.04 10.58 -21.51
C TYR A 51 4.38 9.97 -22.87
N LYS A 52 4.61 10.83 -23.88
CA LYS A 52 4.88 10.41 -25.27
C LYS A 52 6.13 9.54 -25.42
N GLN A 53 7.17 9.82 -24.63
CA GLN A 53 8.44 9.07 -24.64
C GLN A 53 8.40 7.81 -23.77
N GLY A 54 7.23 7.46 -23.22
CA GLY A 54 7.04 6.32 -22.33
C GLY A 54 7.47 6.58 -20.90
N PHE A 55 7.73 5.49 -20.17
CA PHE A 55 8.14 5.48 -18.78
C PHE A 55 9.17 4.36 -18.57
N LYS A 56 9.97 4.45 -17.50
CA LYS A 56 10.90 3.40 -17.08
C LYS A 56 10.77 3.14 -15.59
N GLY A 57 11.10 1.94 -15.16
CA GLY A 57 11.20 1.62 -13.74
C GLY A 57 10.83 0.18 -13.41
N GLN A 58 10.66 -0.08 -12.12
CA GLN A 58 10.47 -1.41 -11.57
C GLN A 58 9.00 -1.72 -11.33
N VAL A 59 8.64 -2.99 -11.46
CA VAL A 59 7.32 -3.53 -11.13
C VAL A 59 7.52 -4.55 -10.02
N LEU A 60 6.80 -4.37 -8.92
CA LEU A 60 6.77 -5.33 -7.82
C LEU A 60 5.87 -6.50 -8.22
N ASN A 61 6.39 -7.73 -8.21
CA ASN A 61 5.59 -8.92 -8.48
C ASN A 61 4.92 -9.46 -7.20
N GLU A 62 4.07 -10.49 -7.34
CA GLU A 62 3.31 -11.03 -6.21
C GLU A 62 4.19 -11.67 -5.12
N LYS A 63 5.33 -12.28 -5.49
CA LYS A 63 6.23 -12.91 -4.53
C LYS A 63 6.99 -11.86 -3.73
N GLU A 64 7.44 -10.80 -4.39
CA GLU A 64 8.09 -9.67 -3.74
C GLU A 64 7.11 -8.93 -2.81
N LEU A 65 5.84 -8.79 -3.21
CA LEU A 65 4.80 -8.24 -2.33
C LEU A 65 4.61 -9.12 -1.09
N ALA A 66 4.53 -10.45 -1.27
CA ALA A 66 4.39 -11.38 -0.17
C ALA A 66 5.61 -11.34 0.77
N GLU A 67 6.82 -11.21 0.24
CA GLU A 67 8.07 -11.10 1.01
C GLU A 67 8.14 -9.81 1.84
N VAL A 68 7.76 -8.67 1.26
CA VAL A 68 7.69 -7.41 2.01
C VAL A 68 6.64 -7.49 3.11
N TYR A 69 5.46 -8.04 2.80
CA TYR A 69 4.40 -8.22 3.78
C TYR A 69 4.78 -9.22 4.88
N SER A 70 5.47 -10.32 4.56
CA SER A 70 5.93 -11.27 5.57
C SER A 70 6.91 -10.62 6.54
N GLY A 71 7.79 -9.72 6.07
CA GLY A 71 8.63 -8.91 6.94
C GLY A 71 7.83 -8.07 7.95
N LEU A 72 6.68 -7.51 7.55
CA LEU A 72 5.77 -6.82 8.47
C LEU A 72 5.09 -7.78 9.46
N VAL A 73 4.82 -9.02 9.03
CA VAL A 73 4.23 -10.06 9.88
C VAL A 73 5.22 -10.55 10.92
N ASP A 74 6.45 -10.88 10.50
CA ASP A 74 7.53 -11.39 11.34
C ASP A 74 7.92 -10.41 12.46
N ASN A 75 7.74 -9.10 12.21
CA ASN A 75 7.97 -8.03 13.17
C ASN A 75 6.69 -7.59 13.93
N ASP A 76 5.60 -8.33 13.81
CA ASP A 76 4.29 -8.04 14.43
C ASP A 76 3.66 -6.67 14.05
N LEU A 77 4.23 -5.97 13.07
CA LEU A 77 3.76 -4.65 12.62
C LEU A 77 2.40 -4.72 11.95
N HIS A 78 2.07 -5.84 11.31
CA HIS A 78 0.76 -6.07 10.69
C HIS A 78 -0.43 -5.88 11.67
N LYS A 79 -0.21 -6.07 12.97
CA LYS A 79 -1.22 -5.89 14.04
C LYS A 79 -1.57 -4.42 14.28
N LEU A 80 -0.72 -3.48 13.85
CA LEU A 80 -0.92 -2.04 14.05
C LEU A 80 -1.86 -1.43 13.00
N TYR A 81 -2.06 -2.09 11.85
CA TYR A 81 -2.84 -1.54 10.77
C TYR A 81 -4.33 -1.50 11.08
N THR A 82 -4.90 -0.32 10.88
CA THR A 82 -6.34 -0.05 11.02
C THR A 82 -7.03 0.06 9.67
N HIS A 83 -6.25 0.37 8.63
CA HIS A 83 -6.73 0.56 7.27
C HIS A 83 -5.81 -0.18 6.28
N LEU A 84 -6.42 -0.74 5.24
CA LEU A 84 -5.73 -1.14 4.02
C LEU A 84 -6.29 -0.30 2.87
N LEU A 85 -5.42 0.45 2.19
CA LEU A 85 -5.76 1.20 0.99
C LEU A 85 -5.05 0.58 -0.20
N THR A 86 -5.78 0.28 -1.27
CA THR A 86 -5.22 -0.29 -2.49
C THR A 86 -5.52 0.60 -3.68
N GLY A 87 -4.70 0.51 -4.73
CA GLY A 87 -4.85 1.32 -5.94
C GLY A 87 -4.64 0.49 -7.19
N TYR A 88 -3.84 1.00 -8.13
CA TYR A 88 -3.52 0.30 -9.38
C TYR A 88 -2.95 -1.11 -9.13
N VAL A 89 -3.61 -2.12 -9.72
CA VAL A 89 -3.17 -3.52 -9.68
C VAL A 89 -2.79 -3.96 -11.08
N GLY A 90 -1.51 -4.29 -11.27
CA GLY A 90 -0.95 -4.55 -12.60
C GLY A 90 -1.30 -5.91 -13.21
N ASN A 91 -1.67 -6.90 -12.39
CA ASN A 91 -2.00 -8.25 -12.87
C ASN A 91 -2.86 -9.05 -11.85
N PRO A 92 -3.48 -10.18 -12.28
CA PRO A 92 -4.34 -10.98 -11.41
C PRO A 92 -3.64 -11.69 -10.24
N THR A 93 -2.36 -12.07 -10.36
CA THR A 93 -1.62 -12.74 -9.28
C THR A 93 -1.34 -11.76 -8.14
N PHE A 94 -0.94 -10.54 -8.47
CA PHE A 94 -0.77 -9.44 -7.52
C PHE A 94 -2.10 -9.10 -6.81
N LEU A 95 -3.21 -9.08 -7.54
CA LEU A 95 -4.54 -8.87 -6.93
C LEU A 95 -4.89 -9.97 -5.92
N ARG A 96 -4.59 -11.23 -6.27
CA ARG A 96 -4.83 -12.37 -5.38
C ARG A 96 -3.99 -12.25 -4.12
N GLU A 97 -2.75 -11.77 -4.23
CA GLU A 97 -1.89 -11.56 -3.07
C GLU A 97 -2.39 -10.41 -2.17
N ILE A 98 -2.86 -9.30 -2.74
CA ILE A 98 -3.56 -8.26 -1.97
C ILE A 98 -4.74 -8.85 -1.19
N ALA A 99 -5.51 -9.76 -1.80
CA ALA A 99 -6.62 -10.42 -1.12
C ALA A 99 -6.16 -11.33 0.04
N ASN A 100 -5.00 -11.97 -0.08
CA ASN A 100 -4.38 -12.74 1.01
C ASN A 100 -3.95 -11.83 2.16
N ILE A 101 -3.31 -10.70 1.85
CA ILE A 101 -2.94 -9.66 2.80
C ILE A 101 -4.18 -9.13 3.54
N LEU A 102 -5.25 -8.80 2.83
CA LEU A 102 -6.50 -8.35 3.44
C LEU A 102 -7.09 -9.38 4.41
N LYS A 103 -7.06 -10.67 4.05
CA LYS A 103 -7.51 -11.75 4.95
C LYS A 103 -6.63 -11.83 6.19
N SER A 104 -5.31 -11.77 6.03
CA SER A 104 -4.34 -11.79 7.13
C SER A 104 -4.56 -10.62 8.09
N LEU A 105 -4.68 -9.40 7.57
CA LEU A 105 -4.96 -8.20 8.37
C LEU A 105 -6.30 -8.30 9.10
N ARG A 106 -7.36 -8.81 8.47
CA ARG A 106 -8.67 -9.00 9.11
C ARG A 106 -8.68 -10.09 10.17
N ALA A 107 -7.78 -11.07 10.08
CA ALA A 107 -7.64 -12.11 11.09
C ALA A 107 -7.15 -11.51 12.42
N VAL A 108 -6.27 -10.51 12.37
CA VAL A 108 -5.76 -9.81 13.56
C VAL A 108 -6.56 -8.57 13.94
N ASN A 109 -7.23 -7.92 12.98
CA ASN A 109 -8.09 -6.76 13.20
C ASN A 109 -9.42 -6.89 12.43
N LYS A 110 -10.44 -7.41 13.10
CA LYS A 110 -11.80 -7.58 12.53
C LYS A 110 -12.49 -6.26 12.15
N LYS A 111 -12.01 -5.12 12.66
CA LYS A 111 -12.55 -3.77 12.36
C LYS A 111 -11.76 -3.05 11.27
N LEU A 112 -10.80 -3.72 10.61
CA LEU A 112 -9.99 -3.14 9.55
C LEU A 112 -10.87 -2.53 8.44
N VAL A 113 -10.63 -1.26 8.13
CA VAL A 113 -11.28 -0.57 7.02
C VAL A 113 -10.51 -0.85 5.73
N TYR A 114 -11.22 -1.17 4.65
CA TYR A 114 -10.62 -1.42 3.34
C TYR A 114 -11.09 -0.36 2.35
N GLY A 115 -10.14 0.33 1.71
CA GLY A 115 -10.36 1.32 0.66
C GLY A 115 -9.73 0.88 -0.67
N LYS A 116 -10.32 1.31 -1.77
CA LYS A 116 -9.86 1.09 -3.15
C LYS A 116 -9.80 2.42 -3.90
#